data_AF-A0A9E2RL72-F1
#
_entry.id   AF-A0A9E2RL72-F1
#
_cell.length_a   1.000
_cell.length_b   1.000
_cell.length_c   1.000
_cell.angle_alpha   90.00
_cell.angle_beta   90.00
_cell.angle_gamma   90.00
#
_symmetry.space_group_name_H-M   'P 1'
#
loop_
_entity.id
_entity.type
_entity.pdbx_description
1 polymer ?
#
loop_
_entity_poly.entity_id
_entity_poly.type
_entity_poly.pdbx_seq_one_letter_code
_entity_poly.pdbx_strand_id
1 'polypeptide(L)'
;VPYNRALTLPQYRGNCFAEDDLGAAKRLFVILQSVSARGPIHMAAQATKKALIEGSWEIRFLLLWIAVECLFGPEDGREISFRLSQRAALFIETDRAQARELFAKVKKSYAWRSKIVHGMRMANLRGDESGILLDELEQLVRRSLSAVLANASVASTFDGEVRENYLDSLAFE
;
A
#
# COMPACT_ATOMS: atom_id res chain seq x y z
N VAL A 1 -10.67 16.39 18.00
CA VAL A 1 -10.30 16.73 16.61
C VAL A 1 -11.51 16.48 15.72
N PRO A 2 -11.94 17.42 14.87
CA PRO A 2 -13.06 17.20 13.97
C PRO A 2 -12.79 16.00 13.05
N TYR A 3 -13.81 15.19 12.80
CA TYR A 3 -13.72 14.06 11.88
C TYR A 3 -13.59 14.61 10.45
N ASN A 4 -12.41 14.44 9.85
CA ASN A 4 -12.21 14.73 8.44
C ASN A 4 -12.81 13.58 7.62
N ARG A 5 -13.83 13.90 6.82
CA ARG A 5 -14.50 12.92 5.97
C ARG A 5 -13.52 12.39 4.92
N ALA A 6 -13.44 11.07 4.79
CA ALA A 6 -12.67 10.45 3.72
C ALA A 6 -13.23 10.88 2.34
N LEU A 7 -12.32 11.20 1.42
CA LEU A 7 -12.60 11.53 0.03
C LEU A 7 -12.69 10.24 -0.77
N THR A 8 -13.89 9.67 -0.81
CA THR A 8 -14.17 8.41 -1.49
C THR A 8 -13.97 8.52 -3.01
N LEU A 9 -13.18 7.59 -3.58
CA LEU A 9 -13.03 7.49 -5.03
C LEU A 9 -14.35 7.07 -5.71
N PRO A 10 -14.58 7.45 -6.98
CA PRO A 10 -15.86 7.22 -7.67
C PRO A 10 -16.38 5.78 -7.62
N GLN A 11 -15.50 4.80 -7.77
CA GLN A 11 -15.80 3.36 -7.77
C GLN A 11 -16.34 2.84 -6.43
N TYR A 12 -16.13 3.56 -5.33
CA TYR A 12 -16.62 3.18 -4.00
C TYR A 12 -17.90 3.92 -3.58
N ARG A 13 -18.41 4.87 -4.39
CA ARG A 13 -19.54 5.74 -4.00
C ARG A 13 -20.86 4.99 -3.75
N GLY A 14 -21.01 3.78 -4.29
CA GLY A 14 -22.18 2.92 -4.10
C GLY A 14 -22.03 1.89 -2.98
N ASN A 15 -20.86 1.79 -2.34
CA ASN A 15 -20.62 0.80 -1.31
C ASN A 15 -21.27 1.22 0.00
N CYS A 16 -22.08 0.33 0.58
CA CYS A 16 -22.64 0.50 1.92
C CYS A 16 -21.84 -0.35 2.91
N PHE A 17 -21.64 0.15 4.12
CA PHE A 17 -21.04 -0.65 5.19
C PHE A 17 -22.00 -1.74 5.64
N ALA A 18 -21.51 -2.97 5.73
CA ALA A 18 -22.18 -4.11 6.33
C ALA A 18 -21.65 -4.36 7.75
N GLU A 19 -22.36 -5.18 8.54
CA GLU A 19 -21.90 -5.59 9.87
C GLU A 19 -20.54 -6.30 9.82
N ASP A 20 -20.31 -7.08 8.77
CA ASP A 20 -19.04 -7.78 8.54
C ASP A 20 -17.86 -6.82 8.37
N ASP A 21 -18.09 -5.62 7.80
CA ASP A 21 -17.05 -4.59 7.66
C ASP A 21 -16.62 -4.05 9.03
N LEU A 22 -17.57 -3.88 9.97
CA LEU A 22 -17.27 -3.46 11.33
C LEU A 22 -16.49 -4.53 12.08
N GLY A 23 -16.86 -5.80 11.89
CA GLY A 23 -16.12 -6.95 12.41
C GLY A 23 -14.67 -6.99 11.90
N ALA A 24 -14.48 -6.82 10.59
CA ALA A 24 -13.17 -6.76 9.96
C ALA A 24 -12.34 -5.56 10.46
N ALA A 25 -12.95 -4.37 10.49
CA ALA A 25 -12.31 -3.15 11.00
C ALA A 25 -11.85 -3.31 12.45
N LYS A 26 -12.68 -3.91 13.31
CA LYS A 26 -12.32 -4.20 14.71
C LYS A 26 -11.11 -5.12 14.81
N ARG A 27 -11.07 -6.21 14.02
CA ARG A 27 -9.92 -7.15 14.02
C ARG A 27 -8.63 -6.46 13.57
N LEU A 28 -8.68 -5.74 12.44
CA LEU A 28 -7.53 -4.99 11.92
C LEU A 28 -7.05 -3.95 12.94
N PHE A 29 -7.97 -3.24 13.59
CA PHE A 29 -7.64 -2.23 14.58
C PHE A 29 -6.98 -2.80 15.82
N VAL A 30 -7.42 -3.97 16.33
CA VAL A 30 -6.79 -4.65 17.46
C VAL A 30 -5.34 -5.02 17.13
N ILE A 31 -5.09 -5.57 15.94
CA ILE A 31 -3.73 -5.93 15.52
C ILE A 31 -2.88 -4.67 15.34
N LEU A 32 -3.43 -3.61 14.74
CA LEU A 32 -2.75 -2.33 14.58
C LEU A 32 -2.40 -1.66 15.92
N GLN A 33 -3.12 -1.94 17.01
CA GLN A 33 -2.76 -1.47 18.35
C GLN A 33 -1.60 -2.25 18.97
N SER A 34 -1.36 -3.49 18.53
CA SER A 34 -0.27 -4.33 19.05
C SER A 34 1.09 -4.10 18.39
N VAL A 35 1.12 -3.43 17.23
CA VAL A 35 2.38 -3.13 16.51
C VAL A 35 3.03 -1.85 17.07
N SER A 36 4.33 -1.70 16.85
CA SER A 36 5.12 -0.55 17.27
C SER A 36 4.58 0.75 16.67
N ALA A 37 4.36 1.75 17.51
CA ALA A 37 3.94 3.08 17.08
C ALA A 37 4.98 3.81 16.20
N ARG A 38 6.23 3.32 16.15
CA ARG A 38 7.31 3.84 15.31
C ARG A 38 7.72 2.85 14.21
N GLY A 39 6.97 1.77 14.06
CA GLY A 39 7.25 0.73 13.08
C GLY A 39 6.70 1.01 11.69
N PRO A 40 7.13 0.22 10.69
CA PRO A 40 6.70 0.36 9.29
C PRO A 40 5.20 0.25 9.11
N ILE A 41 4.54 -0.65 9.85
CA ILE A 41 3.09 -0.86 9.77
C ILE A 41 2.33 0.39 10.24
N HIS A 42 2.77 0.99 11.36
CA HIS A 42 2.15 2.20 11.87
C HIS A 42 2.32 3.36 10.90
N MET A 43 3.53 3.55 10.34
CA MET A 43 3.77 4.58 9.34
C MET A 43 2.92 4.36 8.09
N ALA A 44 2.80 3.12 7.59
CA ALA A 44 1.93 2.80 6.46
C ALA A 44 0.47 3.16 6.75
N ALA A 45 -0.07 2.75 7.89
CA ALA A 45 -1.44 3.08 8.29
C ALA A 45 -1.68 4.59 8.42
N GLN A 46 -0.72 5.34 8.98
CA GLN A 46 -0.81 6.80 9.08
C GLN A 46 -0.78 7.48 7.71
N ALA A 47 0.09 7.02 6.82
CA ALA A 47 0.19 7.54 5.45
C ALA A 47 -1.12 7.28 4.68
N THR A 48 -1.67 6.06 4.76
CA THR A 48 -2.99 5.73 4.18
C THR A 48 -4.09 6.60 4.75
N LYS A 49 -4.16 6.79 6.07
CA LYS A 49 -5.17 7.66 6.70
C LYS A 49 -5.09 9.09 6.17
N LYS A 50 -3.89 9.64 5.99
CA LYS A 50 -3.68 10.97 5.39
C LYS A 50 -4.10 11.00 3.93
N ALA A 51 -3.75 9.96 3.16
CA ALA A 51 -4.14 9.86 1.75
C ALA A 51 -5.66 9.90 1.58
N LEU A 52 -6.41 9.21 2.44
CA LEU A 52 -7.86 9.13 2.34
C LEU A 52 -8.58 10.47 2.53
N ILE A 53 -7.93 11.49 3.08
CA ILE A 53 -8.50 12.85 3.23
C ILE A 53 -7.81 13.88 2.33
N GLU A 54 -6.89 13.45 1.47
CA GLU A 54 -6.14 14.31 0.57
C GLU A 54 -6.89 14.51 -0.77
N GLY A 55 -7.05 15.78 -1.17
CA GLY A 55 -7.81 16.19 -2.34
C GLY A 55 -6.98 16.26 -3.63
N SER A 56 -5.67 16.56 -3.52
CA SER A 56 -4.76 16.49 -4.66
C SER A 56 -4.44 15.04 -4.96
N TRP A 57 -4.74 14.61 -6.18
CA TRP A 57 -4.51 13.22 -6.59
C TRP A 57 -3.02 12.88 -6.54
N GLU A 58 -2.12 13.81 -6.88
CA GLU A 58 -0.66 13.64 -6.83
C GLU A 58 -0.20 13.37 -5.40
N ILE A 59 -0.60 14.23 -4.46
CA ILE A 59 -0.20 14.12 -3.06
C ILE A 59 -0.80 12.85 -2.44
N ARG A 60 -2.06 12.54 -2.75
CA ARG A 60 -2.69 11.29 -2.33
C ARG A 60 -1.96 10.07 -2.85
N PHE A 61 -1.59 10.07 -4.13
CA PHE A 61 -0.81 9.00 -4.75
C PHE A 61 0.55 8.82 -4.08
N LEU A 62 1.25 9.92 -3.77
CA LEU A 62 2.52 9.87 -3.04
C LEU A 62 2.36 9.35 -1.60
N LEU A 63 1.31 9.76 -0.89
CA LEU A 63 1.01 9.26 0.46
C LEU A 63 0.72 7.75 0.46
N LEU A 64 0.01 7.25 -0.54
CA LEU A 64 -0.20 5.81 -0.69
C LEU A 64 1.10 5.08 -1.02
N TRP A 65 1.99 5.67 -1.82
CA TRP A 65 3.31 5.12 -2.08
C TRP A 65 4.21 5.06 -0.85
N ILE A 66 4.12 6.05 0.04
CA ILE A 66 4.78 5.96 1.35
C ILE A 66 4.32 4.69 2.09
N ALA A 67 3.02 4.38 2.07
CA ALA A 67 2.53 3.16 2.71
C ALA A 67 3.12 1.88 2.09
N VAL A 68 3.18 1.80 0.76
CA VAL A 68 3.78 0.64 0.07
C VAL A 68 5.28 0.52 0.37
N GLU A 69 6.02 1.64 0.35
CA GLU A 69 7.47 1.66 0.65
C GLU A 69 7.75 1.29 2.11
N CYS A 70 6.93 1.72 3.06
CA CYS A 70 7.06 1.28 4.45
C CYS A 70 6.90 -0.25 4.60
N LEU A 71 6.01 -0.88 3.83
CA LEU A 71 5.75 -2.31 3.94
C LEU A 71 6.77 -3.17 3.18
N PHE A 72 7.18 -2.76 1.97
CA PHE A 72 7.95 -3.61 1.06
C PHE A 72 9.27 -3.01 0.60
N GLY A 73 9.57 -1.76 0.96
CA GLY A 73 10.80 -1.08 0.57
C GLY A 73 12.03 -1.72 1.20
N PRO A 74 13.15 -1.84 0.46
CA PRO A 74 14.42 -2.30 1.01
C PRO A 74 15.07 -1.21 1.88
N GLU A 75 15.67 -1.61 2.99
CA GLU A 75 16.33 -0.67 3.92
C GLU A 75 17.61 -0.05 3.36
N ASP A 76 18.30 -0.76 2.47
CA ASP A 76 19.59 -0.33 1.90
C ASP A 76 19.46 0.58 0.68
N GLY A 77 18.24 0.87 0.23
CA GLY A 77 17.95 1.74 -0.91
C GLY A 77 18.43 1.23 -2.26
N ARG A 78 18.91 -0.01 -2.37
CA ARG A 78 19.37 -0.59 -3.64
C ARG A 78 18.21 -1.26 -4.37
N GLU A 79 18.17 -1.03 -5.68
CA GLU A 79 17.18 -1.66 -6.58
C GLU A 79 15.72 -1.49 -6.13
N ILE A 80 15.39 -0.34 -5.49
CA ILE A 80 14.09 -0.10 -4.82
C ILE A 80 12.92 -0.52 -5.69
N SER A 81 12.86 -0.07 -6.95
CA SER A 81 11.76 -0.40 -7.85
C SER A 81 11.60 -1.90 -8.08
N PHE A 82 12.71 -2.63 -8.26
CA PHE A 82 12.67 -4.07 -8.53
C PHE A 82 12.31 -4.85 -7.25
N ARG A 83 13.07 -4.64 -6.17
CA ARG A 83 12.88 -5.36 -4.90
C ARG A 83 11.49 -5.10 -4.32
N LEU A 84 11.05 -3.85 -4.26
CA LEU A 84 9.71 -3.50 -3.78
C LEU A 84 8.62 -4.18 -4.61
N SER A 85 8.75 -4.17 -5.95
CA SER A 85 7.75 -4.80 -6.83
C SER A 85 7.72 -6.31 -6.65
N GLN A 86 8.89 -6.95 -6.48
CA GLN A 86 9.00 -8.39 -6.24
C GLN A 86 8.40 -8.77 -4.90
N ARG A 87 8.77 -8.07 -3.83
CA ARG A 87 8.30 -8.33 -2.47
C ARG A 87 6.79 -8.15 -2.35
N ALA A 88 6.25 -7.05 -2.88
CA ALA A 88 4.81 -6.82 -2.89
C ALA A 88 4.07 -7.92 -3.68
N ALA A 89 4.60 -8.32 -4.84
CA ALA A 89 3.99 -9.34 -5.67
C ALA A 89 3.95 -10.72 -5.01
N LEU A 90 5.10 -11.19 -4.51
CA LEU A 90 5.24 -12.52 -3.91
C LEU A 90 4.54 -12.62 -2.56
N PHE A 91 4.45 -11.51 -1.81
CA PHE A 91 3.74 -11.50 -0.54
C PHE A 91 2.21 -11.53 -0.71
N ILE A 92 1.69 -10.86 -1.73
CA ILE A 92 0.24 -10.68 -1.91
C ILE A 92 -0.40 -11.83 -2.72
N GLU A 93 0.32 -12.37 -3.71
CA GLU A 93 -0.22 -13.37 -4.63
C GLU A 93 0.39 -14.74 -4.34
N THR A 94 -0.47 -15.76 -4.22
CA THR A 94 -0.02 -17.16 -4.07
C THR A 94 0.23 -17.84 -5.41
N ASP A 95 -0.36 -17.33 -6.50
CA ASP A 95 -0.17 -17.85 -7.85
C ASP A 95 0.95 -17.09 -8.58
N ARG A 96 1.86 -17.81 -9.24
CA ARG A 96 3.03 -17.23 -9.90
C ARG A 96 2.67 -16.36 -11.11
N ALA A 97 1.59 -16.67 -11.84
CA ALA A 97 1.16 -15.85 -12.96
C ALA A 97 0.57 -14.52 -12.46
N GLN A 98 -0.26 -14.56 -11.42
CA GLN A 98 -0.79 -13.37 -10.76
C GLN A 98 0.32 -12.54 -10.12
N ALA A 99 1.30 -13.17 -9.45
CA ALA A 99 2.47 -12.48 -8.90
C ALA A 99 3.25 -11.75 -10.00
N ARG A 100 3.46 -12.39 -11.17
CA ARG A 100 4.14 -11.75 -12.30
C ARG A 100 3.37 -10.55 -12.85
N GLU A 101 2.04 -10.66 -12.93
CA GLU A 101 1.19 -9.55 -13.35
C GLU A 101 1.25 -8.39 -12.35
N LEU A 102 1.12 -8.70 -11.05
CA LEU A 102 1.20 -7.70 -9.98
C LEU A 102 2.56 -7.02 -9.96
N PHE A 103 3.66 -7.77 -10.13
CA PHE A 103 5.01 -7.22 -10.25
C PHE A 103 5.09 -6.15 -11.35
N ALA A 104 4.55 -6.45 -12.54
CA ALA A 104 4.56 -5.52 -13.67
C ALA A 104 3.74 -4.25 -13.36
N LYS A 105 2.57 -4.41 -12.71
CA LYS A 105 1.72 -3.29 -12.29
C LYS A 105 2.41 -2.40 -11.25
N VAL A 106 2.97 -2.99 -10.19
CA VAL A 106 3.68 -2.26 -9.13
C VAL A 106 4.88 -1.51 -9.71
N LYS A 107 5.66 -2.15 -10.59
CA LYS A 107 6.82 -1.53 -11.24
C LYS A 107 6.42 -0.35 -12.13
N LYS A 108 5.33 -0.50 -12.90
CA LYS A 108 4.78 0.59 -13.73
C LYS A 108 4.29 1.76 -12.86
N SER A 109 3.57 1.46 -11.77
CA SER A 109 3.09 2.48 -10.84
C SER A 109 4.25 3.20 -10.11
N TYR A 110 5.32 2.49 -9.75
CA TYR A 110 6.51 3.08 -9.16
C TYR A 110 7.21 4.06 -10.12
N ALA A 111 7.23 3.74 -11.42
CA ALA A 111 7.74 4.67 -12.43
C ALA A 111 6.95 5.99 -12.44
N TRP A 112 5.63 5.95 -12.25
CA TRP A 112 4.81 7.15 -12.08
C TRP A 112 5.13 7.89 -10.79
N ARG A 113 5.29 7.19 -9.66
CA ARG A 113 5.74 7.78 -8.39
C ARG A 113 7.03 8.57 -8.57
N SER A 114 8.04 7.96 -9.20
CA SER A 114 9.32 8.61 -9.49
C SER A 114 9.15 9.89 -10.32
N LYS A 115 8.33 9.83 -11.38
CA LYS A 115 8.03 11.00 -12.21
C LYS A 115 7.35 12.13 -11.44
N ILE A 116 6.37 11.80 -10.59
CA ILE A 116 5.60 12.78 -9.81
C ILE A 116 6.51 13.49 -8.79
N VAL A 117 7.33 12.76 -8.03
CA VAL A 117 8.24 13.38 -7.04
C VAL A 117 9.29 14.29 -7.69
N HIS A 118 9.68 14.01 -8.94
CA HIS A 118 10.59 14.85 -9.70
C HIS A 118 9.90 16.03 -10.42
N GLY A 119 8.62 16.29 -10.12
CA GLY A 119 7.90 17.44 -10.65
C GLY A 119 7.55 17.32 -12.12
N MET A 120 7.28 16.10 -12.62
CA MET A 120 6.82 15.89 -13.99
C MET A 120 5.67 16.84 -14.31
N ARG A 121 5.76 17.51 -15.47
CA ARG A 121 4.66 18.31 -16.00
C ARG A 121 3.46 17.40 -16.26
N MET A 122 2.41 17.65 -15.50
CA MET A 122 1.11 16.97 -15.50
C MET A 122 0.40 16.91 -16.86
N ALA A 123 0.83 17.73 -17.81
CA ALA A 123 0.34 17.74 -19.20
C ALA A 123 0.52 16.41 -19.95
N ASN A 124 1.30 15.46 -19.41
CA ASN A 124 1.53 14.16 -20.02
C ASN A 124 0.50 13.08 -19.62
N LEU A 125 -0.26 13.28 -18.55
CA LEU A 125 -1.33 12.36 -18.14
C LEU A 125 -2.58 12.68 -18.95
N ARG A 126 -3.12 11.68 -19.66
CA ARG A 126 -4.29 11.88 -20.55
C ARG A 126 -5.55 11.35 -19.88
N GLY A 127 -6.63 12.13 -19.95
CA GLY A 127 -7.96 11.67 -19.55
C GLY A 127 -8.04 11.25 -18.08
N ASP A 128 -8.52 10.03 -17.84
CA ASP A 128 -8.77 9.43 -16.53
C ASP A 128 -7.60 8.58 -15.99
N GLU A 129 -6.45 8.60 -16.65
CA GLU A 129 -5.29 7.76 -16.31
C GLU A 129 -4.83 7.95 -14.86
N SER A 130 -4.92 9.17 -14.31
CA SER A 130 -4.64 9.45 -12.90
C SER A 130 -5.62 8.78 -11.94
N GLY A 131 -6.90 8.71 -12.31
CA GLY A 131 -7.94 8.04 -11.52
C GLY A 131 -7.73 6.53 -11.50
N ILE A 132 -7.37 5.93 -12.63
CA ILE A 132 -7.05 4.50 -12.75
C ILE A 132 -5.82 4.16 -11.90
N LEU A 133 -4.73 4.91 -12.05
CA LEU A 133 -3.50 4.72 -11.27
C LEU A 133 -3.77 4.82 -9.76
N LEU A 134 -4.62 5.76 -9.37
CA LEU A 134 -4.96 5.97 -7.96
C LEU A 134 -5.83 4.84 -7.41
N ASP A 135 -6.83 4.36 -8.16
CA ASP A 135 -7.64 3.20 -7.78
C ASP A 135 -6.78 1.94 -7.65
N GLU A 136 -5.94 1.63 -8.64
CA GLU A 136 -5.04 0.48 -8.61
C GLU A 136 -4.11 0.53 -7.39
N LEU A 137 -3.57 1.71 -7.07
CA LEU A 137 -2.70 1.89 -5.91
C LEU A 137 -3.46 1.78 -4.57
N GLU A 138 -4.69 2.30 -4.47
CA GLU A 138 -5.53 2.11 -3.28
C GLU A 138 -5.89 0.65 -3.06
N GLN A 139 -6.20 -0.08 -4.13
CA GLN A 139 -6.43 -1.52 -4.06
C GLN A 139 -5.17 -2.26 -3.60
N LEU A 140 -3.99 -1.90 -4.13
CA LEU A 140 -2.71 -2.44 -3.68
C LEU A 140 -2.52 -2.19 -2.18
N VAL A 141 -2.60 -0.95 -1.71
CA VAL A 141 -2.43 -0.59 -0.29
C VAL A 141 -3.44 -1.32 0.60
N ARG A 142 -4.71 -1.43 0.16
CA ARG A 142 -5.74 -2.18 0.89
C ARG A 142 -5.37 -3.65 1.02
N ARG A 143 -4.97 -4.30 -0.07
CA ARG A 143 -4.56 -5.71 -0.07
C ARG A 143 -3.33 -5.93 0.80
N SER A 144 -2.34 -5.04 0.69
CA SER A 144 -1.11 -5.08 1.49
C SER A 144 -1.39 -4.97 2.99
N LEU A 145 -2.12 -3.94 3.42
CA LEU A 145 -2.45 -3.75 4.83
C LEU A 145 -3.30 -4.89 5.37
N SER A 146 -4.30 -5.36 4.61
CA SER A 146 -5.12 -6.50 5.01
C SER A 146 -4.31 -7.78 5.16
N ALA A 147 -3.34 -8.04 4.27
CA ALA A 147 -2.47 -9.21 4.34
C ALA A 147 -1.48 -9.12 5.52
N VAL A 148 -0.85 -7.96 5.71
CA VAL A 148 0.08 -7.73 6.84
C VAL A 148 -0.63 -7.82 8.19
N LEU A 149 -1.86 -7.28 8.27
CA LEU A 149 -2.67 -7.29 9.48
C LEU A 149 -3.60 -8.51 9.56
N ALA A 150 -3.44 -9.53 8.71
CA ALA A 150 -4.32 -10.70 8.71
C ALA A 150 -4.23 -11.49 10.01
N ASN A 151 -3.03 -11.56 10.60
CA ASN A 151 -2.79 -12.17 11.91
C ASN A 151 -1.57 -11.54 12.59
N ALA A 152 -1.45 -11.76 13.91
CA ALA A 152 -0.40 -11.16 14.74
C ALA A 152 1.02 -11.63 14.39
N SER A 153 1.17 -12.86 13.87
CA SER A 153 2.49 -13.40 13.50
C SER A 153 3.09 -12.62 12.33
N VAL A 154 2.31 -12.44 11.25
CA VAL A 154 2.73 -11.65 10.07
C VAL A 154 3.02 -10.20 10.46
N ALA A 155 2.14 -9.59 11.25
CA ALA A 155 2.34 -8.23 11.73
C ALA A 155 3.64 -8.10 12.55
N SER A 156 3.93 -9.06 13.42
CA SER A 156 5.18 -9.08 14.20
C SER A 156 6.42 -9.23 13.31
N THR A 157 6.35 -10.00 12.22
CA THR A 157 7.45 -10.14 11.26
C THR A 157 7.75 -8.82 10.56
N PHE A 158 6.72 -8.09 10.13
CA PHE A 158 6.87 -6.79 9.48
C PHE A 158 7.37 -5.70 10.43
N ASP A 159 7.00 -5.77 11.71
CA ASP A 159 7.39 -4.79 12.71
C ASP A 159 8.79 -5.03 13.31
N GLY A 160 9.33 -6.24 13.15
CA GLY A 160 10.63 -6.65 13.68
C GLY A 160 11.80 -6.56 12.69
N GLU A 161 12.99 -6.89 13.18
CA GLU A 161 14.26 -6.86 12.42
C GLU A 161 14.34 -7.95 11.33
N VAL A 162 13.45 -8.95 11.38
CA VAL A 162 13.44 -10.07 10.43
C VAL A 162 12.69 -9.77 9.13
N ARG A 163 12.04 -8.60 9.01
CA ARG A 163 11.24 -8.22 7.84
C ARG A 163 11.99 -8.38 6.52
N GLU A 164 13.22 -7.87 6.44
CA GLU A 164 14.03 -7.91 5.21
C GLU A 164 14.30 -9.34 4.77
N ASN A 165 14.78 -10.20 5.68
CA ASN A 165 15.08 -11.60 5.38
C ASN A 165 13.83 -12.38 5.00
N TYR A 166 12.71 -12.12 5.68
CA TYR A 166 11.43 -12.73 5.36
C TYR A 166 10.96 -12.34 3.95
N LEU A 167 10.99 -11.06 3.60
CA LEU A 167 10.55 -10.59 2.30
C LEU A 167 11.46 -11.08 1.16
N ASP A 168 12.76 -11.22 1.40
CA ASP A 168 13.70 -11.75 0.41
C ASP A 168 13.61 -13.27 0.27
N SER A 169 13.21 -14.01 1.32
CA SER A 169 13.03 -15.46 1.25
C SER A 169 11.87 -15.89 0.36
N LEU A 170 10.84 -15.04 0.21
CA LEU A 170 9.67 -15.30 -0.64
C LEU A 170 10.04 -15.64 -2.10
N ALA A 171 11.20 -15.19 -2.60
CA ALA A 171 11.65 -15.49 -3.95
C ALA A 171 12.06 -16.97 -4.15
N PHE A 172 12.24 -17.71 -3.07
CA PHE A 172 12.68 -19.11 -3.06
C PHE A 172 11.57 -20.10 -2.67
N GLU A 173 10.37 -19.61 -2.41
CA GLU A 173 9.18 -20.40 -2.05
C GLU A 173 8.41 -20.95 -3.28
#